data_AF-A0A7X4BT25-F1
#
_entry.id   AF-A0A7X4BT25-F1
#
_cell.length_a   1.000
_cell.length_b   1.000
_cell.length_c   1.000
_cell.angle_alpha   90.00
_cell.angle_beta   90.00
_cell.angle_gamma   90.00
#
_symmetry.space_group_name_H-M   'P 1'
#
loop_
_entity.id
_entity.type
_entity.pdbx_description
1 polymer ?
#
loop_
_entity_poly.entity_id
_entity_poly.type
_entity_poly.pdbx_seq_one_letter_code
_entity_poly.pdbx_strand_id
1 'polypeptide(L)'
;MIARVCNTVPAVFMLPLLLGPLAGVAGAQEETAKDFQPVRFRFYLVQADGFTEQDPEIADVVNELRKLFNFRGYRLVSTPVVNTVLEWSVSGRWEGFGTQRIVVGDSETPWELSVDVRSAPSSPTIRVEVTLTSIVPWSIRENARRDPVEVYLEASVTIRDGQTVVLGSTRTSAEEPVLILVLTPEFDPA
;
A
#
# COMPACT_ATOMS: atom_id res chain seq x y z
N MET A 1 -59.62 -9.27 -30.41
CA MET A 1 -60.10 -7.91 -30.75
C MET A 1 -58.96 -7.21 -31.51
N ILE A 2 -58.67 -7.63 -32.76
CA ILE A 2 -59.09 -7.02 -34.04
C ILE A 2 -59.16 -5.48 -34.00
N ALA A 3 -58.20 -4.82 -34.64
CA ALA A 3 -58.44 -3.92 -35.77
C ALA A 3 -57.13 -3.54 -36.49
N ARG A 4 -57.02 -3.97 -37.75
CA ARG A 4 -56.17 -3.42 -38.81
C ARG A 4 -56.75 -2.07 -39.26
N VAL A 5 -55.91 -1.10 -39.60
CA VAL A 5 -56.17 -0.15 -40.70
C VAL A 5 -54.86 0.09 -41.46
N CYS A 6 -54.95 -0.10 -42.78
CA CYS A 6 -53.93 0.21 -43.80
C CYS A 6 -54.21 1.59 -44.43
N ASN A 7 -53.15 2.23 -44.95
CA ASN A 7 -53.07 3.11 -46.14
C ASN A 7 -51.57 3.42 -46.32
N THR A 8 -50.81 3.05 -47.37
CA THR A 8 -50.88 3.28 -48.83
C THR A 8 -50.99 4.78 -49.14
N VAL A 9 -49.94 5.45 -49.65
CA VAL A 9 -49.55 5.62 -51.08
C VAL A 9 -48.17 6.34 -51.13
N PRO A 10 -47.36 6.23 -52.22
CA PRO A 10 -45.92 6.42 -52.23
C PRO A 10 -45.48 7.81 -52.72
N ALA A 11 -44.23 8.18 -52.43
CA ALA A 11 -43.53 9.22 -53.17
C ALA A 11 -42.04 8.87 -53.27
N VAL A 12 -41.65 8.44 -54.46
CA VAL A 12 -40.27 8.43 -54.93
C VAL A 12 -39.80 9.88 -55.01
N PHE A 13 -38.77 10.23 -54.25
CA PHE A 13 -37.89 11.34 -54.58
C PHE A 13 -36.45 10.83 -54.55
N MET A 14 -35.94 10.53 -55.75
CA MET A 14 -34.54 10.73 -56.07
C MET A 14 -34.16 12.17 -55.76
N LEU A 15 -33.05 12.41 -55.04
CA LEU A 15 -32.08 13.49 -55.30
C LEU A 15 -30.83 13.24 -54.42
N PRO A 16 -29.67 13.83 -54.75
CA PRO A 16 -28.43 13.10 -54.91
C PRO A 16 -27.55 13.15 -53.66
N LEU A 17 -26.64 12.18 -53.59
CA LEU A 17 -25.42 12.23 -52.79
C LEU A 17 -24.70 13.58 -52.98
N LEU A 18 -24.83 14.46 -51.99
CA LEU A 18 -23.86 15.51 -51.72
C LEU A 18 -23.03 15.05 -50.52
N LEU A 19 -21.90 14.42 -50.83
CA LEU A 19 -20.77 14.28 -49.91
C LEU A 19 -20.29 15.70 -49.56
N GLY A 20 -20.82 16.28 -48.49
CA GLY A 20 -20.12 17.31 -47.73
C GLY A 20 -19.24 16.61 -46.69
N PRO A 21 -17.96 16.97 -46.52
CA PRO A 21 -17.17 16.44 -45.43
C PRO A 21 -17.79 16.90 -44.12
N LEU A 22 -18.35 15.95 -43.36
CA LEU A 22 -18.61 16.15 -41.95
C LEU A 22 -17.24 16.40 -41.31
N ALA A 23 -17.02 17.64 -40.86
CA ALA A 23 -15.96 17.96 -39.93
C ALA A 23 -16.23 17.11 -38.67
N GLY A 24 -15.60 15.93 -38.63
CA GLY A 24 -15.57 15.10 -37.45
C GLY A 24 -14.86 15.90 -36.37
N VAL A 25 -15.63 16.42 -35.42
CA VAL A 25 -15.10 16.70 -34.09
C VAL A 25 -14.86 15.33 -33.48
N ALA A 26 -13.73 14.72 -33.86
CA ALA A 26 -13.14 13.66 -33.08
C ALA A 26 -12.89 14.29 -31.71
N GLY A 27 -13.68 13.90 -30.73
CA GLY A 27 -13.29 14.05 -29.35
C GLY A 27 -11.97 13.32 -29.22
N ALA A 28 -10.87 14.08 -29.23
CA ALA A 28 -9.62 13.61 -28.70
C ALA A 28 -9.91 13.36 -27.22
N GLN A 29 -10.28 12.13 -26.91
CA GLN A 29 -10.12 11.60 -25.58
C GLN A 29 -8.62 11.57 -25.37
N GLU A 30 -8.11 12.69 -24.88
CA GLU A 30 -6.77 12.86 -24.37
C GLU A 30 -6.70 11.95 -23.15
N GLU A 31 -6.48 10.66 -23.40
CA GLU A 31 -6.10 9.67 -22.41
C GLU A 31 -4.73 10.13 -21.92
N THR A 32 -4.75 11.08 -20.99
CA THR A 32 -3.57 11.59 -20.32
C THR A 32 -3.02 10.37 -19.62
N ALA A 33 -1.96 9.77 -20.17
CA ALA A 33 -1.25 8.68 -19.54
C ALA A 33 -0.90 9.19 -18.14
N LYS A 34 -1.65 8.71 -17.14
CA LYS A 34 -1.42 9.12 -15.77
C LYS A 34 -0.10 8.49 -15.42
N ASP A 35 0.93 9.30 -15.24
CA ASP A 35 2.22 8.77 -14.81
C ASP A 35 1.97 8.13 -13.43
N PHE A 36 2.16 6.81 -13.33
CA PHE A 36 2.06 6.04 -12.11
C PHE A 36 3.33 5.21 -11.92
N GLN A 37 3.78 5.07 -10.67
CA GLN A 37 4.95 4.27 -10.34
C GLN A 37 4.57 3.22 -9.29
N PRO A 38 4.56 1.91 -9.62
CA PRO A 38 4.33 0.87 -8.64
C PRO A 38 5.51 0.76 -7.68
N VAL A 39 5.23 0.62 -6.39
CA VAL A 39 6.25 0.40 -5.36
C VAL A 39 5.78 -0.71 -4.44
N ARG A 40 6.66 -1.68 -4.21
CA ARG A 40 6.42 -2.79 -3.29
C ARG A 40 7.29 -2.61 -2.04
N PHE A 41 6.67 -2.61 -0.88
CA PHE A 41 7.37 -2.59 0.40
C PHE A 41 7.30 -3.97 1.03
N ARG A 42 8.45 -4.59 1.22
CA ARG A 42 8.58 -5.81 2.02
C ARG A 42 8.98 -5.43 3.43
N PHE A 43 8.16 -5.83 4.39
CA PHE A 43 8.44 -5.65 5.80
C PHE A 43 8.87 -6.96 6.42
N TYR A 44 9.72 -6.89 7.43
CA TYR A 44 10.03 -8.00 8.32
C TYR A 44 9.66 -7.56 9.73
N LEU A 45 8.68 -8.24 10.29
CA LEU A 45 8.32 -8.11 11.68
C LEU A 45 9.09 -9.17 12.46
N VAL A 46 10.06 -8.72 13.25
CA VAL A 46 10.98 -9.60 13.95
C VAL A 46 10.69 -9.53 15.45
N GLN A 47 10.49 -10.67 16.06
CA GLN A 47 10.43 -10.79 17.51
C GLN A 47 11.85 -10.90 18.04
N ALA A 48 12.16 -10.10 19.05
CA ALA A 48 13.40 -10.15 19.78
C ALA A 48 13.16 -10.55 21.24
N ASP A 49 14.14 -11.27 21.79
CA ASP A 49 14.18 -11.88 23.13
C ASP A 49 13.73 -13.36 23.20
N GLY A 50 14.39 -14.13 24.08
CA GLY A 50 13.99 -15.50 24.44
C GLY A 50 14.36 -16.65 23.49
N PHE A 51 14.83 -16.39 22.27
CA PHE A 51 15.16 -17.45 21.30
C PHE A 51 16.64 -17.85 21.32
N THR A 52 16.93 -19.16 21.24
CA THR A 52 18.30 -19.69 21.11
C THR A 52 18.61 -20.21 19.71
N GLU A 53 17.59 -20.57 18.94
CA GLU A 53 17.74 -21.04 17.57
C GLU A 53 17.70 -19.85 16.61
N GLN A 54 18.66 -19.80 15.68
CA GLN A 54 18.73 -18.75 14.68
C GLN A 54 17.77 -19.08 13.53
N ASP A 55 16.92 -18.11 13.19
CA ASP A 55 16.02 -18.21 12.06
C ASP A 55 16.80 -17.95 10.74
N PRO A 56 16.92 -18.94 9.83
CA PRO A 56 17.69 -18.79 8.60
C PRO A 56 17.07 -17.79 7.62
N GLU A 57 15.76 -17.53 7.68
CA GLU A 57 15.08 -16.62 6.74
C GLU A 57 15.45 -15.16 6.95
N ILE A 58 15.89 -14.80 8.16
CA ILE A 58 16.30 -13.45 8.53
C ILE A 58 17.79 -13.36 8.87
N ALA A 59 18.61 -14.33 8.49
CA ALA A 59 20.03 -14.36 8.86
C ALA A 59 20.77 -13.07 8.49
N ASP A 60 20.53 -12.53 7.29
CA ASP A 60 21.12 -11.28 6.82
C ASP A 60 20.63 -10.08 7.62
N VAL A 61 19.32 -10.01 7.91
CA VAL A 61 18.72 -8.95 8.72
C VAL A 61 19.24 -9.00 10.16
N VAL A 62 19.41 -10.19 10.74
CA VAL A 62 19.91 -10.40 12.11
C VAL A 62 21.32 -9.84 12.28
N ASN A 63 22.18 -9.95 11.26
CA ASN A 63 23.52 -9.37 11.30
C ASN A 63 23.48 -7.84 11.47
N GLU A 64 22.54 -7.16 10.82
CA GLU A 64 22.33 -5.73 10.99
C GLU A 64 21.67 -5.41 12.33
N LEU A 65 20.68 -6.20 12.75
CA LEU A 65 20.00 -6.02 14.03
C LEU A 65 20.96 -6.14 15.23
N ARG A 66 21.93 -7.05 15.17
CA ARG A 66 22.93 -7.24 16.24
C ARG A 66 23.90 -6.06 16.39
N LYS A 67 24.04 -5.21 15.37
CA LYS A 67 24.82 -3.97 15.47
C LYS A 67 24.07 -2.87 16.23
N LEU A 68 22.74 -2.92 16.20
CA LEU A 68 21.86 -1.90 16.77
C LEU A 68 21.30 -2.31 18.14
N PHE A 69 21.06 -3.60 18.35
CA PHE A 69 20.44 -4.15 19.54
C PHE A 69 21.20 -5.36 20.05
N ASN A 70 21.13 -5.59 21.36
CA ASN A 70 21.81 -6.72 22.02
C ASN A 70 20.80 -7.70 22.63
N PHE A 71 19.95 -8.29 21.80
CA PHE A 71 19.00 -9.33 22.23
C PHE A 71 19.62 -10.73 22.15
N ARG A 72 19.12 -11.66 22.98
CA ARG A 72 19.60 -13.05 23.01
C ARG A 72 19.37 -13.76 21.68
N GLY A 73 18.18 -13.60 21.11
CA GLY A 73 17.82 -14.14 19.81
C GLY A 73 16.74 -13.34 19.11
N TYR A 74 16.52 -13.71 17.85
CA TYR A 74 15.60 -13.07 16.91
C TYR A 74 14.84 -14.16 16.16
N ARG A 75 13.56 -13.93 15.90
CA ARG A 75 12.69 -14.83 15.14
C ARG A 75 11.80 -14.02 14.21
N LEU A 76 11.61 -14.49 12.97
CA LEU A 76 10.65 -13.88 12.06
C LEU A 76 9.22 -14.19 12.52
N VAL A 77 8.40 -13.15 12.62
CA VAL A 77 6.98 -13.26 12.98
C VAL A 77 6.11 -13.22 11.75
N SER A 78 6.39 -12.27 10.86
CA SER A 78 5.61 -12.04 9.65
C SER A 78 6.41 -11.25 8.63
N THR A 79 6.10 -11.46 7.35
CA THR A 79 6.68 -10.73 6.22
C THR A 79 5.59 -10.01 5.43
N PRO A 80 4.97 -8.95 5.98
CA PRO A 80 3.91 -8.25 5.26
C PRO A 80 4.46 -7.55 4.03
N VAL A 81 3.67 -7.57 2.96
CA VAL A 81 3.96 -6.86 1.71
C VAL A 81 2.89 -5.82 1.48
N VAL A 82 3.30 -4.55 1.39
CA VAL A 82 2.41 -3.44 1.03
C VAL A 82 2.75 -3.05 -0.40
N ASN A 83 1.77 -3.14 -1.30
CA ASN A 83 1.90 -2.60 -2.65
C ASN A 83 1.21 -1.24 -2.69
N THR A 84 1.91 -0.23 -3.18
CA THR A 84 1.36 1.10 -3.42
C THR A 84 1.60 1.51 -4.86
N VAL A 85 0.80 2.45 -5.33
CA VAL A 85 1.00 3.11 -6.62
C VAL A 85 1.21 4.58 -6.30
N LEU A 86 2.37 5.11 -6.68
CA LEU A 86 2.62 6.54 -6.57
C LEU A 86 1.94 7.25 -7.73
N GLU A 87 1.19 8.28 -7.41
CA GLU A 87 0.56 9.18 -8.38
C GLU A 87 1.24 10.54 -8.34
N TRP A 88 1.30 11.20 -9.50
CA TRP A 88 1.75 12.57 -9.56
C TRP A 88 0.76 13.53 -8.88
N SER A 89 1.21 14.21 -7.84
CA SER A 89 0.41 15.18 -7.09
C SER A 89 0.56 16.59 -7.67
N VAL A 90 -0.46 17.44 -7.44
CA VAL A 90 -0.45 18.85 -7.85
C VAL A 90 0.69 19.66 -7.22
N SER A 91 1.31 19.14 -6.15
CA SER A 91 2.49 19.74 -5.52
C SER A 91 3.80 19.48 -6.28
N GLY A 92 3.73 18.73 -7.38
CA GLY A 92 4.89 18.34 -8.18
C GLY A 92 5.70 17.22 -7.53
N ARG A 93 5.03 16.27 -6.88
CA ARG A 93 5.65 15.15 -6.17
C ARG A 93 4.90 13.86 -6.45
N TRP A 94 5.61 12.75 -6.33
CA TRP A 94 5.01 11.43 -6.34
C TRP A 94 4.50 11.11 -4.94
N GLU A 95 3.23 10.75 -4.82
CA GLU A 95 2.59 10.44 -3.54
C GLU A 95 1.80 9.15 -3.64
N GLY A 96 1.83 8.34 -2.60
CA GLY A 96 1.05 7.11 -2.54
C GLY A 96 0.82 6.68 -1.11
N PHE A 97 -0.22 5.87 -0.94
CA PHE A 97 -0.60 5.30 0.35
C PHE A 97 -0.88 3.81 0.16
N GLY A 98 -0.61 3.02 1.19
CA GLY A 98 -0.94 1.61 1.22
C GLY A 98 -1.13 1.11 2.63
N THR A 99 -2.05 0.15 2.81
CA THR A 99 -2.26 -0.53 4.08
C THR A 99 -2.19 -2.04 3.91
N GLN A 100 -1.75 -2.72 4.95
CA GLN A 100 -1.77 -4.18 5.04
C GLN A 100 -2.17 -4.60 6.45
N ARG A 101 -3.14 -5.50 6.54
CA ARG A 101 -3.52 -6.15 7.80
C ARG A 101 -2.60 -7.32 8.07
N ILE A 102 -2.11 -7.43 9.29
CA ILE A 102 -1.20 -8.47 9.76
C ILE A 102 -1.94 -9.29 10.82
N VAL A 103 -2.01 -10.60 10.62
CA VAL A 103 -2.49 -11.54 11.64
C VAL A 103 -1.27 -12.30 12.13
N VAL A 104 -0.94 -12.12 13.41
CA VAL A 104 0.25 -12.71 14.04
C VAL A 104 -0.19 -13.87 14.92
N GLY A 105 0.12 -15.10 14.49
CA GLY A 105 -0.20 -16.32 15.24
C GLY A 105 -1.67 -16.38 15.64
N ASP A 106 -1.91 -16.64 16.93
CA ASP A 106 -3.25 -16.71 17.54
C ASP A 106 -3.70 -15.38 18.16
N SER A 107 -3.08 -14.25 17.81
CA SER A 107 -3.49 -12.94 18.33
C SER A 107 -4.93 -12.63 17.95
N GLU A 108 -5.77 -12.35 18.95
CA GLU A 108 -7.16 -11.95 18.74
C GLU A 108 -7.26 -10.56 18.10
N THR A 109 -6.22 -9.73 18.26
CA THR A 109 -6.14 -8.39 17.68
C THR A 109 -5.19 -8.40 16.47
N PRO A 110 -5.70 -8.17 15.26
CA PRO A 110 -4.87 -7.98 14.09
C PRO A 110 -4.23 -6.59 14.13
N TRP A 111 -3.04 -6.50 13.55
CA TRP A 111 -2.36 -5.23 13.39
C TRP A 111 -2.61 -4.67 12.00
N GLU A 112 -2.56 -3.35 11.86
CA GLU A 112 -2.58 -2.65 10.59
C GLU A 112 -1.24 -1.95 10.39
N LEU A 113 -0.64 -2.19 9.23
CA LEU A 113 0.54 -1.50 8.78
C LEU A 113 0.13 -0.52 7.69
N SER A 114 0.33 0.76 7.96
CA SER A 114 0.02 1.86 7.05
C SER A 114 1.32 2.51 6.57
N VAL A 115 1.38 2.84 5.29
CA VAL A 115 2.56 3.36 4.61
C VAL A 115 2.15 4.57 3.78
N ASP A 116 2.67 5.74 4.12
CA ASP A 116 2.55 6.98 3.34
C ASP A 116 3.88 7.25 2.65
N VAL A 117 3.86 7.49 1.35
CA VAL A 117 5.07 7.58 0.53
C VAL A 117 5.09 8.89 -0.22
N ARG A 118 6.24 9.56 -0.20
CA ARG A 118 6.48 10.80 -0.94
C ARG A 118 7.83 10.72 -1.64
N SER A 119 7.86 10.99 -2.94
CA SER A 119 9.11 11.11 -3.71
C SER A 119 9.19 12.44 -4.43
N ALA A 120 10.39 13.00 -4.48
CA ALA A 120 10.67 14.11 -5.37
C ALA A 120 10.81 13.59 -6.83
N PRO A 121 10.55 14.43 -7.83
CA PRO A 121 10.73 14.05 -9.23
C PRO A 121 12.19 13.65 -9.48
N SER A 122 12.41 12.54 -10.21
CA SER A 122 13.75 12.03 -10.54
C SER A 122 14.64 11.69 -9.34
N SER A 123 14.06 11.54 -8.14
CA SER A 123 14.80 11.17 -6.94
C SER A 123 15.02 9.65 -6.88
N PRO A 124 16.25 9.17 -6.61
CA PRO A 124 16.50 7.76 -6.35
C PRO A 124 16.08 7.34 -4.92
N THR A 125 15.51 8.26 -4.15
CA THR A 125 15.08 8.07 -2.76
C THR A 125 13.61 8.40 -2.59
N ILE A 126 12.94 7.67 -1.71
CA ILE A 126 11.58 7.95 -1.25
C ILE A 126 11.60 8.27 0.24
N ARG A 127 10.73 9.19 0.65
CA ARG A 127 10.37 9.38 2.04
C ARG A 127 9.17 8.51 2.35
N VAL A 128 9.29 7.68 3.37
CA VAL A 128 8.28 6.73 3.82
C VAL A 128 7.92 7.05 5.25
N GLU A 129 6.63 7.17 5.53
CA GLU A 129 6.05 7.26 6.85
C GLU A 129 5.29 5.97 7.12
N VAL A 130 5.67 5.25 8.17
CA VAL A 130 5.15 3.93 8.49
C VAL A 130 4.51 3.98 9.86
N THR A 131 3.27 3.51 9.94
CA THR A 131 2.52 3.39 11.19
C THR A 131 2.07 1.94 11.37
N LEU A 132 2.41 1.34 12.50
CA LEU A 132 1.90 0.05 12.94
C LEU A 132 0.89 0.29 14.07
N THR A 133 -0.35 -0.13 13.87
CA THR A 133 -1.44 0.05 14.84
C THR A 133 -2.15 -1.27 15.17
N SER A 134 -2.80 -1.31 16.33
CA SER A 134 -3.73 -2.39 16.70
C SER A 134 -5.13 -2.06 16.19
N ILE A 135 -5.78 -3.00 15.50
CA ILE A 135 -7.20 -2.90 15.18
C ILE A 135 -7.97 -3.64 16.26
N VAL A 136 -8.54 -2.91 17.22
CA VAL A 136 -9.42 -3.54 18.21
C VAL A 136 -10.75 -3.92 17.54
N PRO A 137 -11.17 -5.21 17.60
CA PRO A 137 -12.45 -5.64 17.07
C PRO A 137 -13.62 -4.83 17.64
N TRP A 138 -14.60 -4.54 16.79
CA TRP A 138 -15.81 -3.80 17.17
C TRP A 138 -16.56 -4.43 18.35
N SER A 139 -16.45 -5.76 18.54
CA SER A 139 -17.06 -6.51 19.65
C SER A 139 -16.52 -6.14 21.03
N ILE A 140 -15.29 -5.61 21.12
CA ILE A 140 -14.66 -5.19 22.39
C ILE A 140 -14.91 -3.69 22.64
N ARG A 141 -15.39 -2.96 21.61
CA ARG A 141 -15.53 -1.50 21.61
C ARG A 141 -16.70 -0.99 22.45
N GLU A 142 -17.72 -1.80 22.75
CA GLU A 142 -18.91 -1.40 23.52
C GLU A 142 -18.58 -0.82 24.92
N ASN A 143 -17.42 -1.16 25.49
CA ASN A 143 -16.99 -0.66 26.80
C ASN A 143 -15.81 0.32 26.74
N ALA A 144 -15.24 0.60 25.57
CA ALA A 144 -14.03 1.42 25.44
C ALA A 144 -14.39 2.91 25.27
N ARG A 145 -14.04 3.73 26.29
CA ARG A 145 -14.22 5.20 26.28
C ARG A 145 -13.16 5.97 25.46
N ARG A 146 -12.19 5.27 24.86
CA ARG A 146 -11.03 5.83 24.16
C ARG A 146 -11.00 5.36 22.71
N ASP A 147 -10.36 6.13 21.82
CA ASP A 147 -10.14 5.70 20.44
C ASP A 147 -9.51 4.30 20.41
N PRO A 148 -10.09 3.36 19.64
CA PRO A 148 -9.75 1.94 19.68
C PRO A 148 -8.46 1.60 18.91
N VAL A 149 -7.71 2.61 18.48
CA VAL A 149 -6.51 2.44 17.66
C VAL A 149 -5.31 2.77 18.53
N GLU A 150 -4.61 1.72 18.95
CA GLU A 150 -3.34 1.86 19.65
C GLU A 150 -2.21 1.90 18.63
N VAL A 151 -1.38 2.94 18.68
CA VAL A 151 -0.21 3.07 17.80
C VAL A 151 0.97 2.38 18.48
N TYR A 152 1.49 1.32 17.87
CA TYR A 152 2.63 0.58 18.39
C TYR A 152 3.96 1.13 17.90
N LEU A 153 4.02 1.59 16.65
CA LEU A 153 5.22 2.15 16.06
C LEU A 153 4.85 3.18 15.01
N GLU A 154 5.56 4.30 15.03
CA GLU A 154 5.48 5.34 14.00
C GLU A 154 6.92 5.73 13.62
N ALA A 155 7.24 5.71 12.34
CA ALA A 155 8.59 6.01 11.86
C ALA A 155 8.55 6.74 10.52
N SER A 156 9.40 7.76 10.36
CA SER A 156 9.62 8.43 9.08
C SER A 156 11.06 8.25 8.64
N VAL A 157 11.29 7.69 7.46
CA VAL A 157 12.61 7.40 6.93
C VAL A 157 12.73 7.85 5.47
N THR A 158 13.95 8.18 5.04
CA THR A 158 14.27 8.38 3.62
C THR A 158 15.17 7.25 3.17
N ILE A 159 14.73 6.50 2.15
CA ILE A 159 15.32 5.22 1.76
C ILE A 159 15.46 5.13 0.24
N ARG A 160 16.48 4.40 -0.22
CA ARG A 160 16.69 4.09 -1.64
C ARG A 160 16.02 2.77 -2.01
N ASP A 161 15.88 2.54 -3.32
CA ASP A 161 15.48 1.24 -3.86
C ASP A 161 16.34 0.10 -3.32
N GLY A 162 15.71 -1.01 -2.94
CA GLY A 162 16.37 -2.20 -2.40
C GLY A 162 17.09 -1.99 -1.06
N GLN A 163 17.06 -0.79 -0.48
CA GLN A 163 17.77 -0.51 0.76
C GLN A 163 16.96 -1.00 1.97
N THR A 164 17.50 -1.96 2.70
CA THR A 164 16.93 -2.43 3.96
C THR A 164 17.22 -1.45 5.11
N VAL A 165 16.18 -1.05 5.84
CA VAL A 165 16.27 -0.12 6.98
C VAL A 165 15.46 -0.63 8.16
N VAL A 166 16.03 -0.50 9.36
CA VAL A 166 15.34 -0.77 10.62
C VAL A 166 14.57 0.48 11.03
N LEU A 167 13.24 0.36 11.10
CA LEU A 167 12.36 1.49 11.41
C LEU A 167 12.30 1.80 12.90
N GLY A 168 12.40 0.76 13.74
CA GLY A 168 12.40 0.90 15.18
C GLY A 168 11.99 -0.39 15.87
N SER A 169 11.84 -0.28 17.19
CA SER A 169 11.36 -1.37 18.05
C SER A 169 10.24 -0.89 18.96
N THR A 170 9.30 -1.77 19.27
CA THR A 170 8.20 -1.51 20.18
C THR A 170 7.96 -2.69 21.11
N ARG A 171 7.35 -2.43 22.25
CA ARG A 171 6.88 -3.42 23.20
C ARG A 171 5.51 -2.95 23.68
N THR A 172 4.51 -3.78 23.45
CA THR A 172 3.09 -3.56 23.78
C THR A 172 2.83 -3.61 25.28
N SER A 173 3.43 -4.58 25.98
CA SER A 173 3.35 -4.71 27.45
C SER A 173 4.64 -5.29 28.03
N ALA A 174 4.86 -5.16 29.34
CA ALA A 174 6.11 -5.63 29.97
C ALA A 174 6.35 -7.14 29.80
N GLU A 175 5.27 -7.92 29.68
CA GLU A 175 5.27 -9.38 29.51
C GLU A 175 5.32 -9.81 28.05
N GLU A 176 5.07 -8.89 27.11
CA GLU A 176 5.12 -9.15 25.69
C GLU A 176 6.54 -8.99 25.13
N PRO A 177 6.87 -9.75 24.07
CA PRO A 177 8.18 -9.70 23.46
C PRO A 177 8.42 -8.36 22.75
N VAL A 178 9.69 -8.03 22.54
CA VAL A 178 10.04 -6.84 21.75
C VAL A 178 9.82 -7.15 20.27
N LEU A 179 9.13 -6.26 19.59
CA LEU A 179 8.93 -6.32 18.15
C LEU A 179 9.86 -5.30 17.49
N ILE A 180 10.49 -5.70 16.39
CA ILE A 180 11.34 -4.86 15.56
C ILE A 180 10.77 -4.85 14.17
N LEU A 181 10.58 -3.66 13.59
CA LEU A 181 10.09 -3.52 12.22
C LEU A 181 11.24 -3.13 11.29
N VAL A 182 11.41 -3.93 10.25
CA VAL A 182 12.40 -3.71 9.19
C VAL A 182 11.68 -3.55 7.86
N LEU A 183 12.16 -2.67 6.99
CA LEU A 183 11.56 -2.34 5.71
C LEU A 183 12.59 -2.45 4.58
N THR A 184 12.17 -3.00 3.44
CA THR A 184 12.91 -2.94 2.17
C THR A 184 11.94 -2.53 1.06
N PRO A 185 12.14 -1.36 0.41
CA PRO A 185 11.36 -0.97 -0.75
C PRO A 185 11.92 -1.61 -2.03
N GLU A 186 11.05 -1.90 -2.98
CA GLU A 186 11.38 -2.37 -4.32
C GLU A 186 10.54 -1.56 -5.32
N PHE A 187 11.19 -0.76 -6.17
CA PHE A 187 10.51 -0.09 -7.28
C PHE A 187 10.32 -1.07 -8.43
N ASP A 188 9.11 -1.11 -8.98
CA ASP A 188 8.91 -1.84 -10.24
C ASP A 188 9.48 -0.98 -11.38
N PRO A 189 10.39 -1.49 -12.23
CA PRO A 189 10.76 -0.79 -13.45
C PRO A 189 9.51 -0.69 -14.33
N ALA A 190 8.96 0.52 -14.44
CA ALA A 190 7.90 0.86 -15.39
C ALA A 190 8.32 0.56 -16.84
#